data_AF-A0A536RIG1-F1
#
_entry.id   AF-A0A536RIG1-F1
#
_cell.length_a   1.000
_cell.length_b   1.000
_cell.length_c   1.000
_cell.angle_alpha   90.00
_cell.angle_beta   90.00
_cell.angle_gamma   90.00
#
_symmetry.space_group_name_H-M   'P 1'
#
loop_
_entity.id
_entity.type
_entity.pdbx_description
1 polymer ?
#
loop_
_entity_poly.entity_id
_entity_poly.type
_entity_poly.pdbx_seq_one_letter_code
_entity_poly.pdbx_strand_id
1 'polypeptide(L)'
;MSIRRKLSSVLAGGALAATLVVASAATVGAASNETCAGGTIASGTYRNLTVTGFCMLDGGNVTVQRNVKVTSTGALDAMFAESTLTISGNLIVDTGALLALGCDPEESACMDNPDGTSNHSIGRNLIADGAVLMIVHDNRIGGNVEQVGGGGGFSCNELFPHGPPAFTDYANNTIGGSATVTGLRTCWDGFSHNVVGGSVRLIDNQTAIPDGNLADGNHISGNFTCLADSPAPHLSDGPVQILNVVGGSARGQCAAIST
;
A
#
# COMPACT_ATOMS: atom_id res chain seq x y z
N MET A 1 14.88 -14.69 -78.45
CA MET A 1 14.19 -14.13 -79.64
C MET A 1 12.75 -14.65 -79.67
N SER A 2 11.76 -13.75 -79.65
CA SER A 2 10.35 -13.90 -80.06
C SER A 2 9.52 -15.07 -79.48
N ILE A 3 8.61 -14.83 -78.51
CA ILE A 3 7.18 -14.45 -78.68
C ILE A 3 6.31 -15.51 -79.38
N ARG A 4 5.24 -15.97 -78.70
CA ARG A 4 3.81 -15.93 -79.11
C ARG A 4 2.95 -16.74 -78.10
N ARG A 5 2.04 -16.16 -77.30
CA ARG A 5 0.69 -15.56 -77.51
C ARG A 5 -0.47 -16.58 -77.53
N LYS A 6 -1.51 -16.25 -76.75
CA LYS A 6 -2.96 -16.67 -76.76
C LYS A 6 -3.35 -17.78 -75.76
N LEU A 7 -4.11 -17.48 -74.69
CA LEU A 7 -5.56 -17.18 -74.53
C LEU A 7 -6.45 -18.44 -74.50
N SER A 8 -7.16 -18.65 -73.37
CA SER A 8 -8.56 -19.11 -73.20
C SER A 8 -8.69 -19.85 -71.85
N SER A 9 -9.13 -19.23 -70.75
CA SER A 9 -10.52 -19.08 -70.27
C SER A 9 -11.25 -20.40 -69.98
N VAL A 10 -11.45 -20.74 -68.70
CA VAL A 10 -12.71 -21.31 -68.16
C VAL A 10 -12.84 -20.90 -66.68
N LEU A 11 -13.97 -20.30 -66.34
CA LEU A 11 -14.41 -19.95 -64.99
C LEU A 11 -14.89 -21.19 -64.23
N ALA A 12 -14.60 -21.26 -62.93
CA ALA A 12 -15.43 -21.96 -61.96
C ALA A 12 -15.49 -21.13 -60.68
N GLY A 13 -16.66 -20.56 -60.41
CA GLY A 13 -16.93 -19.71 -59.27
C GLY A 13 -17.15 -20.52 -57.98
N GLY A 14 -16.67 -19.96 -56.88
CA GLY A 14 -17.06 -20.29 -55.52
C GLY A 14 -17.04 -19.00 -54.71
N ALA A 15 -18.21 -18.54 -54.28
CA ALA A 15 -18.39 -17.28 -53.59
C ALA A 15 -17.74 -17.32 -52.20
N LEU A 16 -16.70 -16.51 -51.97
CA LEU A 16 -16.24 -16.16 -50.63
C LEU A 16 -17.26 -15.19 -50.01
N ALA A 17 -18.07 -15.67 -49.08
CA ALA A 17 -18.78 -14.81 -48.15
C ALA A 17 -17.76 -14.27 -47.13
N ALA A 18 -17.21 -13.10 -47.41
CA ALA A 18 -16.41 -12.35 -46.44
C ALA A 18 -17.36 -11.72 -45.41
N THR A 19 -17.54 -12.40 -44.27
CA THR A 19 -18.15 -11.80 -43.08
C THR A 19 -17.18 -10.75 -42.53
N LEU A 20 -17.46 -9.47 -42.82
CA LEU A 20 -16.83 -8.36 -42.11
C LEU A 20 -17.26 -8.41 -40.65
N VAL A 21 -16.36 -8.86 -39.78
CA VAL A 21 -16.49 -8.64 -38.34
C VAL A 21 -16.21 -7.16 -38.11
N VAL A 22 -17.27 -6.37 -37.93
CA VAL A 22 -17.14 -5.00 -37.43
C VAL A 22 -16.73 -5.11 -35.97
N ALA A 23 -15.43 -5.03 -35.70
CA ALA A 23 -14.93 -4.84 -34.35
C ALA A 23 -15.49 -3.51 -33.85
N SER A 24 -16.52 -3.57 -33.01
CA SER A 24 -16.99 -2.40 -32.28
C SER A 24 -15.87 -2.00 -31.35
N ALA A 25 -15.22 -0.87 -31.64
CA ALA A 25 -14.28 -0.27 -30.71
C ALA A 25 -15.07 0.03 -29.43
N ALA A 26 -14.86 -0.77 -28.38
CA ALA A 26 -15.35 -0.44 -27.05
C ALA A 26 -14.76 0.93 -26.71
N THR A 27 -15.62 1.94 -26.64
CA THR A 27 -15.26 3.24 -26.08
C THR A 27 -14.99 3.00 -24.61
N VAL A 28 -13.72 2.77 -24.25
CA VAL A 28 -13.28 2.76 -22.85
C VAL A 28 -13.63 4.14 -22.32
N GLY A 29 -14.70 4.22 -21.53
CA GLY A 29 -15.08 5.45 -20.85
C GLY A 29 -13.87 5.98 -20.09
N ALA A 30 -13.61 7.28 -20.22
CA ALA A 30 -12.53 7.90 -19.46
C ALA A 30 -12.76 7.64 -17.98
N ALA A 31 -11.75 7.13 -17.28
CA ALA A 31 -11.86 6.83 -15.86
C ALA A 31 -12.32 8.09 -15.09
N SER A 32 -13.32 7.94 -14.24
CA SER A 32 -13.93 9.06 -13.50
C SER A 32 -13.11 9.41 -12.26
N ASN A 33 -13.27 10.64 -11.77
CA ASN A 33 -12.89 10.93 -10.38
C ASN A 33 -14.06 10.47 -9.50
N GLU A 34 -13.77 9.66 -8.48
CA GLU A 34 -14.79 9.09 -7.60
C GLU A 34 -14.61 9.56 -6.16
N THR A 35 -15.72 9.66 -5.43
CA THR A 35 -15.71 9.96 -3.99
C THR A 35 -16.47 8.88 -3.25
N CYS A 36 -15.77 8.16 -2.38
CA CYS A 36 -16.43 7.28 -1.44
C CYS A 36 -16.71 8.04 -0.14
N ALA A 37 -17.99 8.15 0.20
CA ALA A 37 -18.47 8.77 1.44
C ALA A 37 -18.89 7.74 2.50
N GLY A 38 -18.93 6.46 2.13
CA GLY A 38 -19.34 5.37 3.00
C GLY A 38 -19.57 4.07 2.23
N GLY A 39 -19.29 2.93 2.87
CA GLY A 39 -19.61 1.60 2.35
C GLY A 39 -18.57 1.02 1.40
N THR A 40 -18.99 0.04 0.60
CA THR A 40 -18.15 -0.67 -0.36
C THR A 40 -17.77 0.21 -1.54
N ILE A 41 -16.47 0.30 -1.83
CA ILE A 41 -15.97 0.86 -3.08
C ILE A 41 -16.24 -0.15 -4.19
N ALA A 42 -16.97 0.27 -5.22
CA ALA A 42 -17.25 -0.59 -6.37
C ALA A 42 -15.96 -0.96 -7.12
N SER A 43 -15.87 -2.21 -7.58
CA SER A 43 -14.78 -2.61 -8.47
C SER A 43 -14.81 -1.83 -9.78
N GLY A 44 -13.63 -1.56 -10.34
CA GLY A 44 -13.51 -0.80 -11.57
C GLY A 44 -12.22 0.01 -11.67
N THR A 45 -12.21 0.92 -12.64
CA THR A 45 -11.07 1.83 -12.88
C THR A 45 -11.49 3.28 -12.68
N TYR A 46 -10.79 3.95 -11.78
CA TYR A 46 -10.96 5.36 -11.47
C TYR A 46 -9.72 6.16 -11.89
N ARG A 47 -9.92 7.43 -12.23
CA ARG A 47 -8.82 8.36 -12.46
C ARG A 47 -8.22 8.82 -11.15
N ASN A 48 -9.05 9.24 -10.21
CA ASN A 48 -8.68 9.50 -8.81
C ASN A 48 -9.80 8.96 -7.91
N LEU A 49 -9.47 8.59 -6.68
CA LEU A 49 -10.43 8.19 -5.66
C LEU A 49 -10.21 9.04 -4.41
N THR A 50 -11.26 9.66 -3.89
CA THR A 50 -11.23 10.41 -2.63
C THR A 50 -12.12 9.70 -1.60
N VAL A 51 -11.57 9.42 -0.42
CA VAL A 51 -12.27 8.77 0.69
C VAL A 51 -12.59 9.84 1.75
N THR A 52 -13.88 10.04 2.00
CA THR A 52 -14.41 11.11 2.87
C THR A 52 -15.18 10.59 4.08
N GLY A 53 -15.56 9.32 4.07
CA GLY A 53 -16.11 8.59 5.21
C GLY A 53 -15.49 7.20 5.33
N PHE A 54 -16.17 6.27 5.99
CA PHE A 54 -15.69 4.89 6.17
C PHE A 54 -15.98 4.03 4.93
N CYS A 55 -14.92 3.66 4.21
CA CYS A 55 -14.99 2.98 2.93
C CYS A 55 -14.20 1.69 2.93
N MET A 56 -14.82 0.62 2.43
CA MET A 56 -14.27 -0.73 2.41
C MET A 56 -13.91 -1.16 0.99
N LEU A 57 -12.85 -1.95 0.86
CA LEU A 57 -12.43 -2.59 -0.38
C LEU A 57 -12.89 -4.07 -0.42
N ASP A 58 -14.19 -4.32 -0.30
CA ASP A 58 -14.81 -5.66 -0.34
C ASP A 58 -15.59 -5.94 -1.65
N GLY A 59 -15.59 -4.97 -2.58
CA GLY A 59 -16.36 -5.02 -3.84
C GLY A 59 -15.61 -5.61 -5.04
N GLY A 60 -14.41 -6.15 -4.83
CA GLY A 60 -13.50 -6.66 -5.85
C GLY A 60 -12.41 -5.66 -6.26
N ASN A 61 -11.76 -5.91 -7.39
CA ASN A 61 -10.56 -5.18 -7.80
C ASN A 61 -10.82 -3.71 -8.18
N VAL A 62 -10.02 -2.82 -7.61
CA VAL A 62 -10.05 -1.37 -7.86
C VAL A 62 -8.70 -0.91 -8.42
N THR A 63 -8.74 -0.25 -9.57
CA THR A 63 -7.56 0.40 -10.16
C THR A 63 -7.73 1.91 -10.16
N VAL A 64 -6.78 2.64 -9.61
CA VAL A 64 -6.75 4.10 -9.59
C VAL A 64 -5.55 4.59 -10.41
N GLN A 65 -5.82 5.23 -11.55
CA GLN A 65 -4.79 5.64 -12.51
C GLN A 65 -3.88 6.77 -12.01
N ARG A 66 -4.33 7.51 -11.00
CA ARG A 66 -3.55 8.58 -10.37
C ARG A 66 -3.54 8.36 -8.87
N ASN A 67 -4.19 9.23 -8.11
CA ASN A 67 -4.03 9.27 -6.68
C ASN A 67 -5.27 8.76 -5.95
N VAL A 68 -5.02 8.13 -4.82
CA VAL A 68 -6.02 7.93 -3.78
C VAL A 68 -5.74 8.94 -2.67
N LYS A 69 -6.79 9.58 -2.17
CA LYS A 69 -6.71 10.49 -1.04
C LYS A 69 -7.70 10.07 0.04
N VAL A 70 -7.21 9.75 1.24
CA VAL A 70 -8.03 9.60 2.43
C VAL A 70 -8.01 10.93 3.17
N THR A 71 -9.16 11.59 3.21
CA THR A 71 -9.29 12.92 3.83
C THR A 71 -9.38 12.81 5.35
N SER A 72 -9.33 13.94 6.04
CA SER A 72 -9.34 14.04 7.51
C SER A 72 -10.53 13.36 8.22
N THR A 73 -11.62 13.08 7.52
CA THR A 73 -12.79 12.37 8.05
C THR A 73 -12.97 10.98 7.42
N GLY A 74 -12.04 10.61 6.54
CA GLY A 74 -12.06 9.36 5.80
C GLY A 74 -11.37 8.24 6.56
N ALA A 75 -11.88 7.04 6.36
CA ALA A 75 -11.25 5.80 6.74
C ALA A 75 -11.29 4.87 5.54
N LEU A 76 -10.13 4.41 5.09
CA LEU A 76 -10.02 3.39 4.04
C LEU A 76 -9.63 2.07 4.69
N ASP A 77 -10.53 1.11 4.61
CA ASP A 77 -10.31 -0.26 5.03
C ASP A 77 -10.16 -1.15 3.80
N ALA A 78 -8.93 -1.58 3.56
CA ALA A 78 -8.55 -2.47 2.49
C ALA A 78 -7.86 -3.71 3.07
N MET A 79 -8.45 -4.33 4.08
CA MET A 79 -7.97 -5.59 4.67
C MET A 79 -8.79 -6.80 4.18
N PHE A 80 -8.95 -6.94 2.87
CA PHE A 80 -9.78 -7.98 2.25
C PHE A 80 -8.96 -8.83 1.25
N ALA A 81 -8.84 -10.13 1.52
CA ALA A 81 -8.06 -11.09 0.74
C ALA A 81 -8.55 -11.24 -0.71
N GLU A 82 -9.86 -11.09 -0.94
CA GLU A 82 -10.47 -11.30 -2.25
C GLU A 82 -10.50 -10.04 -3.14
N SER A 83 -9.96 -8.92 -2.66
CA SER A 83 -9.94 -7.64 -3.38
C SER A 83 -8.52 -7.09 -3.51
N THR A 84 -8.26 -6.38 -4.62
CA THR A 84 -6.96 -5.72 -4.84
C THR A 84 -7.14 -4.24 -5.13
N LEU A 85 -6.30 -3.40 -4.52
CA LEU A 85 -6.18 -1.99 -4.84
C LEU A 85 -4.86 -1.74 -5.57
N THR A 86 -4.95 -1.20 -6.79
CA THR A 86 -3.80 -0.82 -7.61
C THR A 86 -3.83 0.68 -7.88
N ILE A 87 -2.87 1.42 -7.34
CA ILE A 87 -2.75 2.87 -7.47
C ILE A 87 -1.53 3.16 -8.31
N SER A 88 -1.66 3.83 -9.47
CA SER A 88 -0.48 4.17 -10.29
C SER A 88 0.27 5.42 -9.79
N GLY A 89 -0.40 6.27 -9.03
CA GLY A 89 0.16 7.47 -8.41
C GLY A 89 0.44 7.29 -6.92
N ASN A 90 0.09 8.32 -6.14
CA ASN A 90 0.32 8.35 -4.70
C ASN A 90 -0.94 7.90 -3.92
N LEU A 91 -0.72 7.31 -2.75
CA LEU A 91 -1.72 7.23 -1.70
C LEU A 91 -1.41 8.32 -0.66
N ILE A 92 -2.38 9.21 -0.43
CA ILE A 92 -2.24 10.36 0.47
C ILE A 92 -3.23 10.19 1.61
N VAL A 93 -2.75 10.28 2.85
CA VAL A 93 -3.53 10.12 4.08
C VAL A 93 -3.41 11.42 4.88
N ASP A 94 -4.49 12.19 4.91
CA ASP A 94 -4.52 13.49 5.57
C ASP A 94 -4.60 13.36 7.10
N THR A 95 -4.39 14.48 7.80
CA THR A 95 -4.49 14.56 9.25
C THR A 95 -5.85 14.10 9.75
N GLY A 96 -5.87 13.19 10.73
CA GLY A 96 -7.11 12.63 11.28
C GLY A 96 -7.65 11.39 10.56
N ALA A 97 -7.12 11.07 9.37
CA ALA A 97 -7.58 9.93 8.58
C ALA A 97 -7.13 8.59 9.18
N LEU A 98 -7.82 7.53 8.77
CA LEU A 98 -7.49 6.15 9.11
C LEU A 98 -7.21 5.35 7.83
N LEU A 99 -6.12 4.59 7.82
CA LEU A 99 -5.79 3.67 6.75
C LEU A 99 -5.51 2.30 7.34
N ALA A 100 -6.20 1.30 6.80
CA ALA A 100 -5.82 -0.09 6.92
C ALA A 100 -5.67 -0.66 5.50
N LEU A 101 -4.49 -1.15 5.17
CA LEU A 101 -4.09 -1.51 3.81
C LEU A 101 -3.31 -2.81 3.85
N GLY A 102 -3.88 -3.86 3.29
CA GLY A 102 -3.26 -5.17 3.29
C GLY A 102 -3.49 -5.95 4.58
N CYS A 103 -3.31 -7.26 4.51
CA CYS A 103 -3.56 -8.19 5.60
C CYS A 103 -2.90 -9.53 5.30
N ASP A 104 -2.59 -10.29 6.34
CA ASP A 104 -1.95 -11.61 6.29
C ASP A 104 -2.35 -12.47 7.51
N PRO A 105 -2.16 -13.80 7.46
CA PRO A 105 -2.62 -14.69 8.53
C PRO A 105 -1.83 -14.57 9.85
N GLU A 106 -0.63 -14.01 9.83
CA GLU A 106 0.29 -14.02 10.97
C GLU A 106 0.21 -12.73 11.79
N GLU A 107 0.26 -11.56 11.13
CA GLU A 107 0.33 -10.26 11.80
C GLU A 107 -1.02 -9.53 11.80
N SER A 108 -1.82 -9.62 10.73
CA SER A 108 -3.14 -8.98 10.67
C SER A 108 -4.11 -9.69 9.73
N ALA A 109 -4.92 -10.59 10.29
CA ALA A 109 -5.87 -11.40 9.55
C ALA A 109 -6.85 -10.57 8.69
N CYS A 110 -7.07 -11.00 7.45
CA CYS A 110 -8.05 -10.36 6.57
C CYS A 110 -9.48 -10.54 7.09
N MET A 111 -10.34 -9.55 6.83
CA MET A 111 -11.70 -9.51 7.33
C MET A 111 -12.63 -10.56 6.71
N ASP A 112 -12.39 -10.89 5.44
CA ASP A 112 -13.16 -11.86 4.65
C ASP A 112 -12.60 -13.29 4.74
N ASN A 113 -11.28 -13.42 4.90
CA ASN A 113 -10.59 -14.71 4.98
C ASN A 113 -9.38 -14.64 5.94
N PRO A 114 -9.49 -15.16 7.18
CA PRO A 114 -8.41 -15.04 8.16
C PRO A 114 -7.14 -15.82 7.79
N ASP A 115 -7.24 -16.81 6.91
CA ASP A 115 -6.08 -17.57 6.39
C ASP A 115 -5.56 -16.97 5.06
N GLY A 116 -6.14 -15.86 4.61
CA GLY A 116 -5.80 -15.18 3.37
C GLY A 116 -4.72 -14.10 3.55
N THR A 117 -4.21 -13.64 2.41
CA THR A 117 -3.32 -12.49 2.31
C THR A 117 -3.87 -11.56 1.24
N SER A 118 -3.83 -10.24 1.47
CA SER A 118 -4.08 -9.26 0.42
C SER A 118 -2.82 -8.47 0.10
N ASN A 119 -2.62 -8.18 -1.18
CA ASN A 119 -1.43 -7.47 -1.66
C ASN A 119 -1.83 -6.29 -2.55
N HIS A 120 -1.73 -5.08 -2.02
CA HIS A 120 -2.04 -3.88 -2.78
C HIS A 120 -0.77 -3.25 -3.37
N SER A 121 -0.96 -2.39 -4.36
CA SER A 121 0.16 -1.70 -5.00
C SER A 121 -0.04 -0.20 -5.09
N ILE A 122 1.01 0.53 -4.70
CA ILE A 122 1.15 1.97 -4.83
C ILE A 122 2.33 2.22 -5.76
N GLY A 123 2.09 2.78 -6.94
CA GLY A 123 3.11 2.96 -7.97
C GLY A 123 4.12 4.06 -7.63
N ARG A 124 3.73 5.01 -6.77
CA ARG A 124 4.60 6.09 -6.28
C ARG A 124 4.64 6.08 -4.76
N ASN A 125 4.32 7.20 -4.12
CA ASN A 125 4.58 7.39 -2.70
C ASN A 125 3.33 7.09 -1.86
N LEU A 126 3.56 6.59 -0.66
CA LEU A 126 2.62 6.65 0.44
C LEU A 126 2.99 7.84 1.32
N ILE A 127 2.07 8.79 1.47
CA ILE A 127 2.31 10.04 2.19
C ILE A 127 1.23 10.19 3.25
N ALA A 128 1.62 10.24 4.52
CA ALA A 128 0.75 10.43 5.66
C ALA A 128 1.21 11.66 6.46
N ASP A 129 0.29 12.59 6.71
CA ASP A 129 0.57 13.79 7.52
C ASP A 129 -0.49 13.89 8.62
N GLY A 130 -0.13 13.49 9.84
CA GLY A 130 -1.02 13.50 10.99
C GLY A 130 -2.11 12.41 10.97
N ALA A 131 -1.90 11.33 10.22
CA ALA A 131 -2.82 10.18 10.20
C ALA A 131 -2.97 9.57 11.60
N VAL A 132 -4.17 9.12 11.97
CA VAL A 132 -4.45 8.58 13.31
C VAL A 132 -4.16 7.08 13.39
N LEU A 133 -4.51 6.35 12.33
CA LEU A 133 -4.28 4.91 12.22
C LEU A 133 -3.63 4.62 10.87
N MET A 134 -2.55 3.85 10.90
CA MET A 134 -1.82 3.40 9.72
C MET A 134 -1.47 1.93 9.90
N ILE A 135 -2.24 1.03 9.28
CA ILE A 135 -1.91 -0.40 9.17
C ILE A 135 -1.57 -0.65 7.71
N VAL A 136 -0.33 -1.02 7.42
CA VAL A 136 0.16 -1.16 6.05
C VAL A 136 0.98 -2.44 5.96
N HIS A 137 0.32 -3.53 5.57
CA HIS A 137 0.87 -4.89 5.61
C HIS A 137 0.92 -5.51 4.21
N ASP A 138 1.98 -6.26 3.88
CA ASP A 138 2.06 -7.05 2.62
C ASP A 138 1.85 -6.26 1.30
N ASN A 139 2.21 -4.98 1.28
CA ASN A 139 2.02 -4.12 0.12
C ASN A 139 3.30 -3.92 -0.71
N ARG A 140 3.09 -3.58 -1.99
CA ARG A 140 4.14 -3.04 -2.86
C ARG A 140 4.04 -1.53 -2.99
N ILE A 141 5.07 -0.82 -2.56
CA ILE A 141 5.18 0.64 -2.67
C ILE A 141 6.36 0.95 -3.60
N GLY A 142 6.10 1.56 -4.75
CA GLY A 142 7.11 1.83 -5.77
C GLY A 142 8.06 2.97 -5.41
N GLY A 143 7.56 3.97 -4.69
CA GLY A 143 8.29 5.16 -4.26
C GLY A 143 8.61 5.15 -2.76
N ASN A 144 8.52 6.33 -2.15
CA ASN A 144 8.83 6.54 -0.75
C ASN A 144 7.61 6.31 0.15
N VAL A 145 7.88 5.96 1.41
CA VAL A 145 6.93 6.09 2.52
C VAL A 145 7.35 7.30 3.35
N GLU A 146 6.42 8.22 3.57
CA GLU A 146 6.65 9.40 4.41
C GLU A 146 5.45 9.56 5.36
N GLN A 147 5.70 9.39 6.64
CA GLN A 147 4.74 9.66 7.71
C GLN A 147 5.29 10.72 8.66
N VAL A 148 4.54 11.80 8.81
CA VAL A 148 4.89 12.93 9.69
C VAL A 148 3.78 13.10 10.73
N GLY A 149 4.14 13.07 12.01
CA GLY A 149 3.21 13.22 13.12
C GLY A 149 2.15 12.11 13.18
N GLY A 150 1.00 12.43 13.79
CA GLY A 150 -0.14 11.52 13.87
C GLY A 150 -0.14 10.60 15.09
N GLY A 151 -0.80 9.45 14.96
CA GLY A 151 -0.86 8.40 15.99
C GLY A 151 -1.93 8.61 17.06
N GLY A 152 -2.78 9.64 16.96
CA GLY A 152 -3.88 9.86 17.92
C GLY A 152 -3.45 10.26 19.34
N GLY A 153 -2.15 10.45 19.60
CA GLY A 153 -1.58 10.79 20.90
C GLY A 153 -1.17 9.58 21.73
N PHE A 154 -0.83 9.80 23.00
CA PHE A 154 -0.41 8.74 23.92
C PHE A 154 -1.62 8.00 24.55
N SER A 155 -2.47 7.43 23.72
CA SER A 155 -3.64 6.67 24.17
C SER A 155 -3.72 5.32 23.46
N CYS A 156 -3.85 4.27 24.26
CA CYS A 156 -4.14 2.92 23.79
C CYS A 156 -5.62 2.54 23.94
N ASN A 157 -6.50 3.54 23.95
CA ASN A 157 -7.94 3.30 23.95
C ASN A 157 -8.40 2.99 22.52
N GLU A 158 -9.44 2.17 22.39
CA GLU A 158 -10.09 1.89 21.11
C GLU A 158 -10.55 3.18 20.43
N LEU A 159 -10.27 3.32 19.12
CA LEU A 159 -10.68 4.49 18.32
C LEU A 159 -12.19 4.56 18.09
N PHE A 160 -12.84 3.41 18.05
CA PHE A 160 -14.27 3.20 17.93
C PHE A 160 -14.61 1.86 18.61
N PRO A 161 -15.89 1.57 18.93
CA PRO A 161 -16.24 0.35 19.65
C PRO A 161 -15.71 -0.90 18.93
N HIS A 162 -14.89 -1.71 19.63
CA HIS A 162 -14.22 -2.90 19.09
C HIS A 162 -13.19 -2.62 17.99
N GLY A 163 -12.79 -1.36 17.82
CA GLY A 163 -11.73 -0.96 16.91
C GLY A 163 -10.34 -1.05 17.55
N PRO A 164 -9.28 -0.99 16.75
CA PRO A 164 -7.94 -0.88 17.28
C PRO A 164 -7.73 0.45 18.02
N PRO A 165 -6.72 0.52 18.92
CA PRO A 165 -6.20 1.82 19.33
C PRO A 165 -5.55 2.56 18.15
N ALA A 166 -5.18 3.82 18.36
CA ALA A 166 -4.38 4.54 17.39
C ALA A 166 -2.96 3.97 17.34
N PHE A 167 -2.57 3.37 16.21
CA PHE A 167 -1.21 2.87 16.02
C PHE A 167 -0.72 3.05 14.58
N THR A 168 0.60 2.90 14.42
CA THR A 168 1.25 2.81 13.11
C THR A 168 1.96 1.49 13.03
N ASP A 169 1.78 0.80 11.91
CA ASP A 169 2.45 -0.46 11.64
C ASP A 169 2.70 -0.62 10.14
N TYR A 170 3.99 -0.75 9.82
CA TYR A 170 4.48 -1.09 8.50
C TYR A 170 5.15 -2.46 8.57
N ALA A 171 4.44 -3.49 8.13
CA ALA A 171 4.92 -4.86 8.14
C ALA A 171 4.96 -5.48 6.75
N ASN A 172 5.97 -6.32 6.47
CA ASN A 172 6.02 -7.17 5.26
C ASN A 172 5.92 -6.42 3.92
N ASN A 173 6.20 -5.10 3.90
CA ASN A 173 6.09 -4.32 2.67
C ASN A 173 7.36 -4.42 1.83
N THR A 174 7.21 -4.27 0.52
CA THR A 174 8.36 -3.87 -0.31
C THR A 174 8.25 -2.41 -0.73
N ILE A 175 9.24 -1.61 -0.30
CA ILE A 175 9.33 -0.18 -0.53
C ILE A 175 10.51 0.08 -1.49
N GLY A 176 10.21 0.55 -2.70
CA GLY A 176 11.22 0.83 -3.73
C GLY A 176 12.12 2.02 -3.40
N GLY A 177 11.58 3.02 -2.68
CA GLY A 177 12.28 4.21 -2.24
C GLY A 177 12.78 4.13 -0.80
N SER A 178 12.83 5.28 -0.13
CA SER A 178 13.15 5.41 1.29
C SER A 178 11.89 5.44 2.14
N ALA A 179 12.02 5.09 3.43
CA ALA A 179 10.95 5.22 4.41
C ALA A 179 11.33 6.23 5.49
N THR A 180 10.39 7.09 5.89
CA THR A 180 10.56 8.00 7.03
C THR A 180 9.29 8.04 7.84
N VAL A 181 9.41 7.77 9.13
CA VAL A 181 8.35 8.00 10.14
C VAL A 181 8.95 8.97 11.15
N THR A 182 8.32 10.13 11.34
CA THR A 182 8.86 11.15 12.24
C THR A 182 7.81 11.88 13.04
N GLY A 183 8.13 12.22 14.29
CA GLY A 183 7.25 13.03 15.14
C GLY A 183 5.99 12.30 15.61
N LEU A 184 5.95 10.97 15.50
CA LEU A 184 4.76 10.18 15.80
C LEU A 184 4.46 10.18 17.31
N ARG A 185 3.18 10.29 17.69
CA ARG A 185 2.72 10.17 19.08
C ARG A 185 1.57 9.18 19.13
N THR A 186 1.85 7.96 19.54
CA THR A 186 0.97 6.81 19.22
C THR A 186 0.83 5.82 20.37
N CYS A 187 -0.12 4.88 20.32
CA CYS A 187 -0.12 3.73 21.22
C CYS A 187 1.10 2.83 20.96
N TRP A 188 1.31 2.48 19.69
CA TRP A 188 2.33 1.56 19.20
C TRP A 188 2.83 1.97 17.81
N ASP A 189 4.10 1.70 17.52
CA ASP A 189 4.83 2.02 16.28
C ASP A 189 5.63 0.79 15.83
N GLY A 190 5.26 0.23 14.68
CA GLY A 190 5.89 -0.94 14.08
C GLY A 190 6.52 -0.62 12.73
N PHE A 191 7.74 -1.09 12.56
CA PHE A 191 8.43 -1.12 11.28
C PHE A 191 9.16 -2.47 11.15
N SER A 192 8.45 -3.51 10.78
CA SER A 192 8.93 -4.90 10.80
C SER A 192 8.99 -5.51 9.39
N HIS A 193 9.98 -6.38 9.15
CA HIS A 193 10.02 -7.26 7.98
C HIS A 193 9.93 -6.57 6.60
N ASN A 194 10.23 -5.27 6.51
CA ASN A 194 10.14 -4.54 5.25
C ASN A 194 11.39 -4.74 4.40
N VAL A 195 11.21 -4.77 3.09
CA VAL A 195 12.31 -4.67 2.12
C VAL A 195 12.35 -3.25 1.57
N VAL A 196 13.40 -2.49 1.90
CA VAL A 196 13.54 -1.08 1.56
C VAL A 196 14.72 -0.86 0.62
N GLY A 197 14.45 -0.32 -0.57
CA GLY A 197 15.46 -0.01 -1.59
C GLY A 197 16.32 1.22 -1.24
N GLY A 198 15.80 2.12 -0.41
CA GLY A 198 16.47 3.32 0.06
C GLY A 198 16.95 3.25 1.51
N SER A 199 16.96 4.40 2.17
CA SER A 199 17.28 4.50 3.61
C SER A 199 16.00 4.54 4.46
N VAL A 200 16.13 4.18 5.73
CA VAL A 200 15.04 4.28 6.72
C VAL A 200 15.43 5.29 7.79
N ARG A 201 14.46 6.13 8.18
CA ARG A 201 14.58 7.11 9.26
C ARG A 201 13.37 7.00 10.19
N LEU A 202 13.60 6.59 11.42
CA LEU A 202 12.63 6.67 12.52
C LEU A 202 13.13 7.77 13.44
N ILE A 203 12.40 8.88 13.58
CA ILE A 203 12.94 10.06 14.26
C ILE A 203 11.90 10.74 15.12
N ASP A 204 12.20 10.87 16.39
CA ASP A 204 11.32 11.48 17.37
C ASP A 204 9.93 10.82 17.31
N ASN A 205 9.88 9.49 17.25
CA ASN A 205 8.64 8.73 17.41
C ASN A 205 8.51 8.31 18.87
N GLN A 206 7.33 8.53 19.45
CA GLN A 206 7.09 8.22 20.85
C GLN A 206 5.80 7.44 21.00
N THR A 207 5.87 6.36 21.77
CA THR A 207 4.74 5.46 21.97
C THR A 207 4.28 5.47 23.42
N ALA A 208 3.02 5.09 23.65
CA ALA A 208 2.43 5.13 24.98
C ALA A 208 2.90 3.96 25.86
N ILE A 209 3.37 2.87 25.25
CA ILE A 209 3.76 1.64 25.95
C ILE A 209 5.28 1.41 25.91
N PRO A 210 5.87 0.80 26.97
CA PRO A 210 7.33 0.70 27.11
C PRO A 210 8.06 -0.12 26.05
N ASP A 211 7.35 -1.03 25.39
CA ASP A 211 7.76 -1.96 24.32
C ASP A 211 7.06 -1.60 22.99
N GLY A 212 6.62 -0.35 22.86
CA GLY A 212 5.73 0.02 21.77
C GLY A 212 6.42 0.39 20.48
N ASN A 213 7.75 0.27 20.40
CA ASN A 213 8.54 0.72 19.25
C ASN A 213 9.34 -0.45 18.67
N LEU A 214 8.69 -1.18 17.77
CA LEU A 214 9.26 -2.39 17.16
C LEU A 214 9.93 -2.03 15.83
N ALA A 215 11.18 -2.45 15.66
CA ALA A 215 11.88 -2.36 14.39
C ALA A 215 12.81 -3.56 14.17
N ASP A 216 12.33 -4.58 13.48
CA ASP A 216 13.05 -5.83 13.27
C ASP A 216 12.87 -6.44 11.88
N GLY A 217 13.75 -7.39 11.54
CA GLY A 217 13.63 -8.17 10.32
C GLY A 217 13.68 -7.39 9.00
N ASN A 218 14.02 -6.09 9.02
CA ASN A 218 14.03 -5.29 7.80
C ASN A 218 15.28 -5.59 6.97
N HIS A 219 15.12 -5.53 5.64
CA HIS A 219 16.21 -5.50 4.67
C HIS A 219 16.33 -4.11 4.07
N ILE A 220 17.31 -3.34 4.51
CA ILE A 220 17.47 -1.93 4.15
C ILE A 220 18.72 -1.77 3.30
N SER A 221 18.56 -1.39 2.03
CA SER A 221 19.71 -1.24 1.12
C SER A 221 20.59 -0.04 1.47
N GLY A 222 19.99 1.03 2.01
CA GLY A 222 20.65 2.27 2.40
C GLY A 222 21.04 2.32 3.89
N ASN A 223 20.96 3.50 4.49
CA ASN A 223 21.23 3.70 5.91
C ASN A 223 19.97 3.45 6.74
N PHE A 224 20.17 3.03 8.00
CA PHE A 224 19.09 2.96 8.98
C PHE A 224 19.41 3.92 10.14
N THR A 225 18.59 4.95 10.34
CA THR A 225 18.83 5.98 11.36
C THR A 225 17.66 6.07 12.32
N CYS A 226 17.94 5.91 13.61
CA CYS A 226 16.95 6.10 14.68
C CYS A 226 17.45 7.09 15.71
N LEU A 227 16.67 8.15 15.95
CA LEU A 227 17.10 9.29 16.76
C LEU A 227 15.93 9.88 17.54
N ALA A 228 16.13 10.04 18.85
CA ALA A 228 15.17 10.64 19.77
C ALA A 228 13.83 9.91 19.86
N ASP A 229 13.79 8.63 19.45
CA ASP A 229 12.63 7.78 19.61
C ASP A 229 12.49 7.35 21.09
N SER A 230 11.26 7.23 21.59
CA SER A 230 11.00 6.83 22.99
C SER A 230 9.76 5.94 23.11
N PRO A 231 9.91 4.65 23.48
CA PRO A 231 11.16 3.95 23.76
C PRO A 231 12.06 3.85 22.52
N ALA A 232 13.34 3.51 22.73
CA ALA A 232 14.24 3.22 21.62
C ALA A 232 13.71 2.01 20.83
N PRO A 233 13.82 2.00 19.48
CA PRO A 233 13.41 0.86 18.69
C PRO A 233 14.11 -0.42 19.15
N HIS A 234 13.36 -1.51 19.23
CA HIS A 234 13.86 -2.81 19.65
C HIS A 234 13.43 -3.93 18.71
N LEU A 235 14.01 -5.11 18.89
CA LEU A 235 13.60 -6.31 18.17
C LEU A 235 12.39 -6.95 18.84
N SER A 236 11.66 -7.81 18.13
CA SER A 236 10.57 -8.60 18.71
C SER A 236 11.05 -9.37 19.95
N ASP A 237 10.21 -9.38 20.99
CA ASP A 237 10.41 -10.17 22.20
C ASP A 237 10.11 -11.67 21.99
N GLY A 238 9.83 -12.05 20.75
CA GLY A 238 9.67 -13.43 20.34
C GLY A 238 10.93 -14.29 20.58
N PRO A 239 10.79 -15.63 20.51
CA PRO A 239 11.90 -16.55 20.77
C PRO A 239 13.04 -16.42 19.75
N VAL A 240 12.78 -15.83 18.59
CA VAL A 240 13.75 -15.57 17.53
C VAL A 240 13.80 -14.07 17.29
N GLN A 241 14.92 -13.45 17.68
CA GLN A 241 15.20 -12.06 17.36
C GLN A 241 15.82 -11.99 15.96
N ILE A 242 15.21 -11.19 15.08
CA ILE A 242 15.66 -11.04 13.69
C ILE A 242 16.24 -9.63 13.53
N LEU A 243 17.56 -9.55 13.44
CA LEU A 243 18.25 -8.27 13.24
C LEU A 243 17.88 -7.65 11.89
N ASN A 244 17.90 -6.31 11.85
CA ASN A 244 17.80 -5.57 10.60
C ASN A 244 19.10 -5.75 9.80
N VAL A 245 18.98 -6.05 8.52
CA VAL A 245 20.12 -6.16 7.60
C VAL A 245 20.27 -4.83 6.87
N VAL A 246 21.38 -4.12 7.12
CA VAL A 246 21.58 -2.75 6.61
C VAL A 246 22.77 -2.71 5.66
N GLY A 247 22.53 -2.38 4.39
CA GLY A 247 23.59 -2.27 3.37
C GLY A 247 24.50 -1.05 3.55
N GLY A 248 24.00 0.01 4.18
CA GLY A 248 24.74 1.22 4.55
C GLY A 248 25.22 1.19 6.00
N SER A 249 24.91 2.25 6.76
CA SER A 249 25.21 2.31 8.20
C SER A 249 23.93 2.37 9.02
N ALA A 250 23.87 1.55 10.07
CA ALA A 250 22.94 1.72 11.17
C ALA A 250 23.46 2.79 12.15
N ARG A 251 22.60 3.73 12.57
CA ARG A 251 22.98 4.90 13.39
C ARG A 251 21.99 5.17 14.50
N GLY A 252 22.52 5.76 15.58
CA GLY A 252 21.72 6.12 16.75
C GLY A 252 21.17 4.88 17.45
N GLN A 253 19.89 4.91 17.81
CA GLN A 253 19.24 3.84 18.57
C GLN A 253 19.16 2.53 17.79
N CYS A 254 19.13 2.59 16.45
CA CYS A 254 19.03 1.39 15.63
C CYS A 254 20.37 0.67 15.38
N ALA A 255 21.49 1.22 15.86
CA ALA A 255 22.80 0.58 15.69
C ALA A 255 22.91 -0.77 16.41
N ALA A 256 22.23 -0.94 17.55
CA ALA A 256 22.29 -2.18 18.34
C ALA A 256 21.38 -3.30 17.82
N ILE A 257 20.41 -2.97 16.95
CA ILE A 257 19.40 -3.89 16.42
C ILE A 257 19.63 -4.20 14.94
N SER A 258 20.83 -3.92 14.43
CA SER A 258 21.17 -4.07 13.03
C SER A 258 22.52 -4.78 12.84
N THR A 259 22.66 -5.44 11.70
CA THR A 259 23.92 -5.98 11.16
C THR A 259 24.32 -5.27 9.88
#